data_AF-A0A8S3B529-F1
#
_entry.id   AF-A0A8S3B529-F1
#
_cell.length_a   1.000
_cell.length_b   1.000
_cell.length_c   1.000
_cell.angle_alpha   90.00
_cell.angle_beta   90.00
_cell.angle_gamma   90.00
#
_symmetry.space_group_name_H-M   'P 1'
#
loop_
_entity.id
_entity.type
_entity.pdbx_description
1 polymer ?
#
loop_
_entity_poly.entity_id
_entity_poly.type
_entity_poly.pdbx_seq_one_letter_code
_entity_poly.pdbx_strand_id
1 'polypeptide(L)' 'NPLSDDDLRIHEGSSYQATIPHLPNVTPLSTDHGAILYWQPTDSINDNDLSDYIDYAHEKYRMNEEQALAILQICEYNIS' A
#
# COMPACT_ATOMS: atom_id res chain seq x y z
N ASN A 1 -36.87 -6.29 -18.67
CA ASN A 1 -37.13 -4.85 -18.49
C ASN A 1 -35.87 -4.13 -18.93
N PRO A 2 -35.81 -3.54 -20.14
CA PRO A 2 -34.63 -2.76 -20.52
C PRO A 2 -34.51 -1.57 -19.56
N LEU A 3 -33.27 -1.24 -19.16
CA LEU A 3 -32.98 -0.04 -18.38
C LEU A 3 -33.57 1.18 -19.11
N SER A 4 -34.15 2.11 -18.35
CA SER A 4 -34.70 3.32 -18.94
C SER A 4 -33.56 4.20 -19.47
N ASP A 5 -33.81 5.02 -20.50
CA ASP A 5 -32.79 5.95 -21.02
C ASP A 5 -32.24 6.88 -19.92
N ASP A 6 -33.01 7.15 -18.87
CA ASP A 6 -32.61 7.94 -17.71
C ASP A 6 -31.56 7.23 -16.82
N ASP A 7 -31.58 5.89 -16.77
CA ASP A 7 -30.59 5.09 -16.04
C ASP A 7 -29.24 5.03 -16.77
N LEU A 8 -29.23 5.36 -18.07
CA LEU A 8 -28.04 5.34 -18.93
C LEU A 8 -27.40 6.73 -19.11
N ARG A 9 -27.98 7.77 -18.51
CA ARG A 9 -27.52 9.15 -18.64
C ARG A 9 -26.56 9.51 -17.50
N ILE A 10 -25.51 10.26 -17.83
CA ILE A 10 -24.65 10.91 -16.83
C ILE A 10 -25.42 12.10 -16.25
N HIS A 11 -25.62 12.08 -14.92
CA HIS A 11 -26.32 13.12 -14.18
C HIS A 11 -25.34 14.18 -13.65
N GLU A 12 -25.74 15.44 -13.70
CA GLU A 12 -24.97 16.58 -13.21
C GLU A 12 -25.69 17.31 -12.07
N GLY A 13 -24.94 17.97 -11.18
CA GLY A 13 -25.47 18.67 -10.01
C GLY A 13 -24.84 18.21 -8.70
N SER A 14 -25.08 18.96 -7.61
CA SER A 14 -24.46 18.72 -6.30
C SER A 14 -24.77 17.35 -5.69
N SER A 15 -25.87 16.73 -6.11
CA SER A 15 -26.26 15.38 -5.68
C SER A 15 -25.48 14.26 -6.40
N TYR A 16 -24.77 14.59 -7.49
CA TYR A 16 -24.07 13.62 -8.34
C TYR A 16 -22.57 13.90 -8.45
N GLN A 17 -22.17 15.17 -8.33
CA GLN A 17 -20.78 15.59 -8.42
C GLN A 17 -20.09 15.56 -7.05
N ALA A 18 -18.82 15.13 -7.04
CA ALA A 18 -17.98 15.20 -5.84
C ALA A 18 -17.55 16.65 -5.56
N THR A 19 -17.42 17.00 -4.28
CA THR A 19 -16.81 18.27 -3.88
C THR A 19 -15.33 18.25 -4.22
N ILE A 20 -14.89 19.19 -5.06
CA ILE A 20 -13.47 19.34 -5.39
C ILE A 20 -12.75 19.88 -4.15
N PRO A 21 -11.79 19.13 -3.57
CA PRO A 21 -11.04 19.62 -2.43
C PRO A 21 -10.13 20.78 -2.85
N HIS A 22 -10.00 21.78 -1.98
CA HIS A 22 -9.00 22.83 -2.17
C HIS A 22 -7.59 22.23 -2.00
N LEU A 23 -6.65 22.66 -2.84
CA LEU A 23 -5.26 22.25 -2.74
C LEU A 23 -4.73 22.68 -1.35
N PRO A 24 -4.33 21.74 -0.47
CA PRO A 24 -3.82 22.11 0.84
C PRO A 24 -2.50 22.87 0.70
N ASN A 25 -2.29 23.87 1.56
CA ASN A 25 -1.05 24.65 1.64
C ASN A 25 0.09 23.77 2.19
N VAL A 26 0.74 22.95 1.35
CA VAL A 26 2.04 22.25 1.53
C VAL A 26 2.26 21.46 2.83
N THR A 27 1.35 21.46 3.79
CA THR A 27 1.47 20.64 5.00
C THR A 27 1.19 19.21 4.59
N PRO A 28 2.17 18.28 4.73
CA PRO A 28 1.91 16.89 4.42
C PRO A 28 0.73 16.44 5.25
N LEU A 29 -0.25 15.86 4.56
CA LEU A 29 -1.42 15.23 5.18
C LEU A 29 -0.88 14.29 6.27
N SER A 30 -1.35 14.42 7.51
CA SER A 30 -1.00 13.50 8.60
C SER A 30 -1.10 12.07 8.09
N THR A 31 0.02 11.35 8.03
CA THR A 31 0.15 9.99 7.48
C THR A 31 -0.54 8.92 8.33
N ASP A 32 -1.43 9.31 9.23
CA ASP A 32 -1.73 8.56 10.45
C ASP A 32 -3.04 7.75 10.39
N HIS A 33 -3.75 7.71 9.26
CA HIS A 33 -5.15 7.24 9.26
C HIS A 33 -5.47 6.08 8.33
N GLY A 34 -4.49 5.24 7.94
CA GLY A 34 -4.85 3.96 7.31
C GLY A 34 -3.77 3.16 6.59
N ALA A 35 -2.50 3.57 6.60
CA ALA A 35 -1.43 2.84 5.95
C ALA A 35 -0.39 2.37 6.97
N ILE A 36 0.06 1.12 6.82
CA ILE A 36 1.17 0.54 7.57
C ILE A 36 2.32 0.37 6.58
N LEU A 37 3.51 0.85 6.93
CA LEU A 37 4.71 0.63 6.11
C LEU A 37 5.18 -0.82 6.29
N TYR A 38 5.04 -1.62 5.25
CA TYR A 38 5.51 -3.02 5.21
C TYR A 38 6.92 -3.15 4.64
N TRP A 39 7.27 -2.32 3.66
CA TRP A 39 8.57 -2.35 2.99
C TRP A 39 8.89 -0.98 2.39
N GLN A 40 10.17 -0.62 2.37
CA GLN A 40 10.69 0.48 1.58
C GLN A 40 12.00 0.05 0.88
N PRO A 41 12.34 0.66 -0.28
CA PRO A 41 13.65 0.45 -0.89
C PRO A 41 14.79 0.84 0.07
N THR A 42 15.87 0.07 0.05
CA THR A 42 17.05 0.30 0.88
C THR A 42 18.31 -0.21 0.18
N ASP A 43 19.45 0.40 0.46
CA ASP A 43 20.77 -0.07 0.00
C ASP A 43 21.45 -0.97 1.05
N SER A 44 20.81 -1.21 2.20
CA SER A 44 21.39 -1.95 3.34
C SER A 44 21.48 -3.47 3.14
N ILE A 45 20.70 -4.02 2.20
CA ILE A 45 20.67 -5.45 1.85
C ILE A 45 20.68 -5.59 0.33
N ASN A 46 21.42 -6.56 -0.19
CA ASN A 46 21.43 -6.83 -1.63
C ASN A 46 20.35 -7.84 -2.02
N ASP A 47 20.04 -7.93 -3.32
CA ASP A 47 18.96 -8.78 -3.83
C ASP A 47 19.16 -10.27 -3.53
N ASN A 48 20.40 -10.78 -3.49
CA ASN A 48 20.66 -12.18 -3.19
C ASN A 48 20.36 -12.50 -1.73
N ASP A 49 20.88 -11.68 -0.80
CA ASP A 49 20.63 -11.85 0.64
C ASP A 49 19.14 -11.68 0.98
N LEU A 50 18.44 -10.78 0.27
CA LEU A 50 17.00 -10.62 0.41
C LEU A 50 16.23 -11.86 -0.05
N SER A 51 16.60 -12.43 -1.20
CA SER A 51 15.99 -13.66 -1.72
C SER A 51 16.21 -14.83 -0.75
N ASP A 52 17.45 -15.01 -0.27
CA ASP A 52 17.81 -16.05 0.68
C ASP A 52 17.03 -15.92 2.00
N TYR A 53 16.83 -14.69 2.47
CA TYR A 53 16.02 -14.40 3.65
C TYR A 53 14.54 -14.78 3.46
N ILE A 54 13.95 -14.42 2.32
CA ILE A 54 12.54 -14.74 2.02
C ILE A 54 12.34 -16.26 1.94
N ASP A 55 13.24 -16.97 1.25
CA ASP A 55 13.20 -18.42 1.15
C ASP A 55 13.34 -19.08 2.53
N TYR A 56 14.28 -18.61 3.35
CA TYR A 56 14.45 -19.07 4.73
C TYR A 56 13.19 -18.84 5.57
N ALA A 57 12.58 -17.65 5.50
CA ALA A 57 11.37 -17.31 6.26
C ALA A 57 10.18 -18.21 5.86
N HIS A 58 10.04 -18.48 4.56
CA HIS A 58 9.02 -19.38 4.03
C HIS A 58 9.26 -20.84 4.47
N GLU A 59 10.49 -21.35 4.35
CA GLU A 59 10.84 -22.72 4.68
C GLU A 59 10.84 -23.00 6.18
N LYS A 60 11.24 -22.03 7.01
CA LYS A 60 11.38 -22.23 8.45
C LYS A 60 10.12 -21.87 9.23
N TYR A 61 9.45 -20.80 8.84
CA TYR A 61 8.35 -20.21 9.60
C TYR A 61 7.03 -20.16 8.84
N ARG A 62 7.00 -20.63 7.58
CA ARG A 62 5.79 -20.60 6.72
C ARG A 62 5.24 -19.19 6.54
N MET A 63 6.13 -18.19 6.60
CA MET A 63 5.78 -16.81 6.30
C MET A 63 5.60 -16.66 4.79
N ASN A 64 4.66 -15.82 4.38
CA ASN A 64 4.62 -15.32 3.01
C ASN A 64 5.61 -14.15 2.84
N GLU A 65 5.81 -13.72 1.60
CA GLU A 65 6.73 -12.65 1.25
C GLU A 65 6.43 -11.34 2.01
N GLU A 66 5.17 -10.90 2.05
CA GLU A 66 4.76 -9.67 2.74
C GLU A 66 5.08 -9.71 4.24
N GLN A 67 4.85 -10.85 4.89
CA GLN A 67 5.17 -11.05 6.31
C GLN A 67 6.67 -11.02 6.55
N ALA A 68 7.45 -11.68 5.69
CA ALA A 68 8.91 -11.69 5.80
C ALA A 68 9.46 -10.26 5.65
N LEU A 69 9.02 -9.52 4.62
CA LEU A 69 9.44 -8.13 4.39
C LEU A 69 9.05 -7.21 5.55
N ALA A 70 7.85 -7.39 6.13
CA ALA A 70 7.42 -6.64 7.30
C ALA A 70 8.36 -6.83 8.50
N ILE A 71 8.74 -8.07 8.79
CA ILE A 71 9.68 -8.40 9.87
C ILE A 71 11.05 -7.82 9.56
N LEU A 72 11.52 -7.94 8.33
CA LEU A 72 12.80 -7.38 7.90
C LEU A 72 12.85 -5.86 8.06
N GLN A 73 11.76 -5.17 7.70
CA GLN A 73 11.58 -3.72 7.90
C GLN A 73 11.60 -3.34 9.39
N ILE A 74 10.89 -4.11 10.24
CA ILE A 74 10.85 -3.90 11.70
C ILE A 74 12.24 -4.13 12.32
N CYS A 75 13.00 -5.08 11.79
CA CYS A 75 14.35 -5.41 12.25
C CYS A 75 15.45 -4.54 11.61
N GLU A 76 15.09 -3.46 10.91
CA GLU A 76 16.04 -2.53 10.27
C GLU A 76 17.02 -3.24 9.31
N TYR A 77 16.52 -4.23 8.56
CA TYR A 77 17.29 -5.03 7.59
C TYR A 77 18.41 -5.86 8.22
N ASN A 78 18.34 -6.13 9.54
CA ASN A 78 19.29 -7.00 10.20
C ASN A 78 18.93 -8.48 9.99
N ILE A 79 19.76 -9.19 9.23
CA ILE A 79 19.63 -10.62 8.91
C ILE A 79 20.62 -11.52 9.70
N SER A 80 21.36 -10.96 10.67
CA SER A 80 22.39 -11.67 11.45
C SER A 80 21.85 -12.66 12.47
#